data_AF-A0A5C7PCQ7-F1
#
_entry.id   AF-A0A5C7PCQ7-F1
#
_cell.length_a   1.000
_cell.length_b   1.000
_cell.length_c   1.000
_cell.angle_alpha   90.00
_cell.angle_beta   90.00
_cell.angle_gamma   90.00
#
_symmetry.space_group_name_H-M   'P 1'
#
loop_
_entity.id
_entity.type
_entity.pdbx_description
1 polymer ?
#
loop_
_entity_poly.entity_id
_entity_poly.type
_entity_poly.pdbx_seq_one_letter_code
_entity_poly.pdbx_strand_id
1 'polypeptide(L)'
;MPKPWFRLYRSMVDNAKAQALRPDLFKAWINILCCTDDEGNVPPIDVLCFKLRRTQPVVAKYISELSTLGFIVDNRAHDWSEHQYKSDVSTDRVKRFRERSTQRFSNADGNVPDTDTDSEEEKKRKVQKKKSAAQSRSATAQRWPSDAVVPDEWIADGLDARARNALPALDLRPEAEAFANYWASKSGKDATKLDWKRTWLNWCLNAKGKPHGTAKPTQLEQLAGIIRDDRGFDD
;
A
#
# COMPACT_ATOMS: atom_id res chain seq x y z
N MET A 1 11.80 22.73 0.56
CA MET A 1 12.38 22.49 1.90
C MET A 1 12.04 21.06 2.28
N PRO A 2 13.00 20.28 2.79
CA PRO A 2 12.73 18.92 3.25
C PRO A 2 11.68 18.92 4.35
N LYS A 3 10.93 17.82 4.48
CA LYS A 3 9.94 17.66 5.54
C LYS A 3 10.60 17.81 6.91
N PRO A 4 9.92 18.42 7.90
CA PRO A 4 10.47 18.58 9.25
C PRO A 4 10.52 17.26 10.04
N TRP A 5 10.18 16.14 9.40
CA TRP A 5 10.15 14.81 9.99
C TRP A 5 10.50 13.76 8.93
N PHE A 6 11.09 12.66 9.38
CA PHE A 6 11.18 11.40 8.64
C PHE A 6 10.55 10.29 9.51
N ARG A 7 10.10 9.20 8.88
CA ARG A 7 9.44 8.09 9.60
C ARG A 7 10.47 7.06 10.05
N LEU A 8 10.42 6.70 11.33
CA LEU A 8 11.14 5.55 11.86
C LEU A 8 10.11 4.52 12.34
N TYR A 9 10.19 3.29 11.82
CA TYR A 9 9.21 2.25 12.09
C TYR A 9 9.59 1.44 13.33
N ARG A 10 8.59 0.93 14.05
CA ARG A 10 8.81 0.09 15.25
C ARG A 10 9.58 -1.21 14.93
N SER A 11 9.39 -1.74 13.72
CA SER A 11 10.12 -2.91 13.20
C SER A 11 11.63 -2.69 13.03
N MET A 12 12.13 -1.47 13.24
CA MET A 12 13.57 -1.21 13.28
C MET A 12 14.28 -2.00 14.39
N VAL A 13 13.57 -2.32 15.47
CA VAL A 13 14.10 -3.15 16.57
C VAL A 13 14.35 -4.58 16.10
N ASP A 14 13.57 -5.07 15.14
CA ASP A 14 13.69 -6.43 14.59
C ASP A 14 14.73 -6.51 13.45
N ASN A 15 15.23 -5.37 12.98
CA ASN A 15 16.22 -5.32 11.92
C ASN A 15 17.62 -5.69 12.47
N ALA A 16 18.03 -6.94 12.26
CA ALA A 16 19.32 -7.47 12.72
C ALA A 16 20.52 -6.62 12.27
N LYS A 17 20.47 -6.05 11.06
CA LYS A 17 21.53 -5.20 10.51
C LYS A 17 21.64 -3.89 11.30
N ALA A 18 20.52 -3.27 11.62
CA ALA A 18 20.46 -2.05 12.42
C ALA A 18 20.87 -2.31 13.88
N GLN A 19 20.45 -3.43 14.46
CA GLN A 19 20.82 -3.83 15.83
C GLN A 19 22.30 -4.22 15.96
N ALA A 20 22.94 -4.67 14.88
CA ALA A 20 24.37 -4.99 14.87
C ALA A 20 25.29 -3.76 14.85
N LEU A 21 24.74 -2.55 14.65
CA LEU A 21 25.53 -1.32 14.66
C LEU A 21 26.04 -1.00 16.06
N ARG A 22 27.29 -0.52 16.13
CA ARG A 22 27.85 0.03 17.37
C ARG A 22 27.03 1.28 17.81
N PRO A 23 26.82 1.54 19.11
CA PRO A 23 25.91 2.61 19.55
C PRO A 23 26.24 4.03 19.05
N ASP A 24 27.53 4.35 18.89
CA ASP A 24 28.01 5.60 18.31
C ASP A 24 27.66 5.72 16.81
N LEU A 25 27.85 4.62 16.06
CA LEU A 25 27.56 4.54 14.64
C LEU A 25 26.05 4.56 14.37
N PHE A 26 25.26 3.88 15.20
CA PHE A 26 23.79 3.95 15.14
C PHE A 26 23.29 5.37 15.38
N LYS A 27 23.81 6.07 16.39
CA LYS A 27 23.48 7.48 16.65
C LYS A 27 23.90 8.38 15.47
N ALA A 28 25.09 8.16 14.91
CA ALA A 28 25.56 8.90 13.74
C ALA A 28 24.65 8.68 12.54
N TRP A 29 24.24 7.44 12.28
CA TRP A 29 23.31 7.08 11.22
C TRP A 29 21.96 7.76 11.36
N ILE A 30 21.33 7.70 12.54
CA ILE A 30 20.06 8.39 12.79
C ILE A 30 20.20 9.90 12.55
N ASN A 31 21.29 10.52 13.01
CA ASN A 31 21.55 11.94 12.76
C ASN A 31 21.77 12.27 11.27
N ILE A 32 22.41 11.37 10.52
CA ILE A 32 22.57 11.50 9.07
C ILE A 32 21.20 11.44 8.39
N LEU A 33 20.33 10.50 8.78
CA LEU A 33 18.95 10.43 8.28
C LEU A 33 18.14 11.70 8.58
N CYS A 34 18.37 12.36 9.72
CA CYS A 34 17.78 13.68 9.99
C CYS A 34 18.27 14.79 9.05
N CYS A 35 19.41 14.60 8.39
CA CYS A 35 20.03 15.58 7.51
C CYS A 35 19.77 15.32 6.03
N THR A 36 19.17 14.19 5.65
CA THR A 36 18.85 13.89 4.26
C THR A 36 17.71 14.75 3.73
N ASP A 37 17.62 14.89 2.42
CA ASP A 37 16.45 15.49 1.77
C ASP A 37 15.26 14.50 1.68
N ASP A 38 14.16 14.94 1.04
CA ASP A 38 12.95 14.13 0.88
C ASP A 38 13.16 12.92 -0.05
N GLU A 39 14.24 12.94 -0.84
CA GLU A 39 14.67 11.87 -1.73
C GLU A 39 15.64 10.90 -1.04
N GLY A 40 16.16 11.25 0.13
CA GLY A 40 17.09 10.46 0.94
C GLY A 40 18.55 10.71 0.60
N ASN A 41 18.86 11.77 -0.15
CA ASN A 41 20.23 12.14 -0.49
C ASN A 41 20.94 12.67 0.76
N VAL A 42 22.14 12.15 0.98
CA VAL A 42 23.00 12.54 2.09
C VAL A 42 23.71 13.85 1.71
N PRO A 43 23.66 14.89 2.55
CA PRO A 43 24.31 16.16 2.25
C PRO A 43 25.85 16.00 2.29
N PRO A 44 26.59 16.96 1.71
CA PRO A 44 28.05 16.89 1.68
C PRO A 44 28.67 16.90 3.09
N ILE A 45 29.90 16.40 3.20
CA ILE A 45 30.55 16.09 4.49
C ILE A 45 30.68 17.33 5.38
N ASP A 46 30.94 18.51 4.81
CA ASP A 46 31.04 19.78 5.52
C ASP A 46 29.74 20.13 6.29
N VAL A 47 28.59 19.97 5.64
CA VAL A 47 27.26 20.17 6.25
C VAL A 47 27.05 19.15 7.37
N LEU A 48 27.43 17.89 7.15
CA LEU A 48 27.33 16.86 8.18
C LEU A 48 28.25 17.12 9.36
N CYS A 49 29.47 17.63 9.16
CA CYS A 49 30.38 17.99 10.26
C CYS A 49 29.75 19.01 11.19
N PHE A 50 29.14 20.06 10.61
CA PHE A 50 28.42 21.08 11.37
C PHE A 50 27.22 20.49 12.13
N LYS A 51 26.38 19.70 11.45
CA LYS A 51 25.14 19.13 12.03
C LYS A 51 25.42 18.08 13.11
N LEU A 52 26.37 17.17 12.87
CA LEU A 52 26.75 16.11 13.81
C LEU A 52 27.69 16.62 14.91
N ARG A 53 28.23 17.84 14.78
CA ARG A 53 29.25 18.42 15.67
C ARG A 53 30.46 17.50 15.83
N ARG A 54 31.01 17.07 14.70
CA ARG A 54 32.16 16.17 14.60
C ARG A 54 33.14 16.68 13.54
N THR A 55 34.39 16.24 13.66
CA THR A 55 35.42 16.59 12.69
C THR A 55 35.24 15.80 11.39
N GLN A 56 35.75 16.35 10.28
CA GLN A 56 35.66 15.74 8.95
C GLN A 56 36.19 14.31 8.88
N PRO A 57 37.33 13.94 9.49
CA PRO A 57 37.81 12.55 9.47
C PRO A 57 36.84 11.58 10.16
N VAL A 58 36.18 12.02 11.24
CA VAL A 58 35.23 11.19 11.98
C VAL A 58 33.94 10.98 11.17
N VAL A 59 33.42 12.04 10.55
CA VAL A 59 32.22 11.93 9.70
C VAL A 59 32.51 11.08 8.46
N ALA A 60 33.66 11.27 7.81
CA ALA A 60 34.08 10.46 6.67
C ALA A 60 34.18 8.96 7.04
N LYS A 61 34.70 8.66 8.23
CA LYS A 61 34.75 7.29 8.77
C LYS A 61 33.35 6.71 8.97
N TYR A 62 32.41 7.47 9.56
CA TYR A 62 31.02 7.01 9.70
C TYR A 62 30.36 6.73 8.35
N ILE A 63 30.51 7.62 7.36
CA ILE A 63 29.96 7.40 6.02
C ILE A 63 30.58 6.14 5.40
N SER A 64 31.91 5.98 5.48
CA SER A 64 32.57 4.79 4.96
C SER A 64 32.07 3.50 5.61
N GLU A 65 31.97 3.45 6.94
CA GLU A 65 31.45 2.27 7.67
C GLU A 65 30.00 1.98 7.30
N LEU A 66 29.14 3.01 7.23
CA LEU A 66 27.73 2.85 6.84
C LEU A 66 27.58 2.43 5.38
N SER A 67 28.46 2.87 4.48
CA SER A 67 28.47 2.43 3.09
C SER A 67 28.91 0.98 2.96
N THR A 68 29.96 0.56 3.68
CA THR A 68 30.39 -0.85 3.71
C THR A 68 29.29 -1.77 4.24
N LEU A 69 28.57 -1.31 5.26
CA LEU A 69 27.44 -2.06 5.79
C LEU A 69 26.21 -1.96 4.89
N GLY A 70 26.14 -1.04 3.92
CA GLY A 70 25.01 -0.86 2.99
C GLY A 70 23.82 -0.12 3.62
N PHE A 71 24.06 0.79 4.57
CA PHE A 71 23.07 1.76 5.03
C PHE A 71 23.04 3.02 4.16
N ILE A 72 24.14 3.29 3.46
CA ILE A 72 24.28 4.38 2.49
C ILE A 72 24.81 3.78 1.19
N VAL A 73 24.15 4.05 0.08
CA VAL A 73 24.55 3.60 -1.26
C VAL A 73 24.46 4.80 -2.20
N ASP A 74 25.51 5.07 -2.97
CA ASP A 74 25.58 6.20 -3.90
C ASP A 74 25.20 7.56 -3.27
N ASN A 75 25.72 7.81 -2.06
CA ASN A 75 25.44 9.02 -1.27
C ASN A 75 23.94 9.20 -0.93
N ARG A 76 23.20 8.10 -0.82
CA ARG A 76 21.77 8.06 -0.49
C ARG A 76 21.50 7.04 0.60
N ALA A 77 20.56 7.33 1.49
CA ALA A 77 20.09 6.35 2.47
C ALA A 77 19.45 5.14 1.77
N HIS A 78 19.89 3.93 2.15
CA HIS A 78 19.34 2.68 1.62
C HIS A 78 17.86 2.53 2.01
N ASP A 79 17.05 1.92 1.13
CA ASP A 79 15.59 1.72 1.30
C ASP A 79 14.78 2.98 1.63
N TRP A 80 15.31 4.18 1.36
CA TRP A 80 14.62 5.44 1.68
C TRP A 80 13.23 5.51 1.05
N SER A 81 13.09 5.13 -0.22
CA SER A 81 11.80 5.15 -0.93
C SER A 81 10.77 4.18 -0.33
N GLU A 82 11.23 3.06 0.23
CA GLU A 82 10.36 2.05 0.86
C GLU A 82 9.85 2.55 2.22
N HIS A 83 10.74 3.14 3.02
CA HIS A 83 10.39 3.65 4.34
C HIS A 83 9.75 5.04 4.31
N GLN A 84 10.03 5.88 3.31
CA GLN A 84 9.49 7.22 3.17
C GLN A 84 8.53 7.33 1.99
N TYR A 85 7.66 6.34 1.80
CA TYR A 85 6.67 6.35 0.72
C TYR A 85 5.90 7.68 0.70
N LYS A 86 5.80 8.28 -0.50
CA LYS A 86 5.15 9.58 -0.75
C LYS A 86 3.62 9.46 -0.65
N SER A 87 3.08 9.17 0.55
CA SER A 87 1.61 9.10 0.77
C SER A 87 0.96 10.47 0.93
N ASP A 88 1.73 11.50 1.27
CA ASP A 88 1.18 12.77 1.73
C ASP A 88 1.14 13.82 0.63
N VAL A 89 0.28 13.60 -0.36
CA VAL A 89 -0.33 14.65 -1.21
C VAL A 89 -1.65 15.15 -0.57
N SER A 90 -1.87 14.82 0.71
CA SER A 90 -3.12 15.08 1.43
C SER A 90 -3.16 16.46 2.10
N THR A 91 -2.03 17.14 2.28
CA THR A 91 -1.99 18.50 2.84
C THR A 91 -2.57 19.53 1.89
N ASP A 92 -2.28 19.46 0.58
CA ASP A 92 -2.92 20.34 -0.41
C ASP A 92 -4.41 20.04 -0.60
N ARG A 93 -4.79 18.75 -0.57
CA ARG A 93 -6.20 18.34 -0.70
C ARG A 93 -7.04 18.81 0.50
N VAL A 94 -6.52 18.67 1.71
CA VAL A 94 -7.19 19.10 2.96
C VAL A 94 -7.18 20.62 3.07
N LYS A 95 -6.10 21.31 2.68
CA LYS A 95 -6.05 22.78 2.61
C LYS A 95 -7.10 23.33 1.65
N ARG A 96 -7.19 22.78 0.43
CA ARG A 96 -8.24 23.13 -0.55
C ARG A 96 -9.65 22.80 -0.06
N PHE A 97 -9.83 21.75 0.74
CA PHE A 97 -11.14 21.45 1.34
C PHE A 97 -11.50 22.49 2.40
N ARG A 98 -10.58 22.81 3.31
CA ARG A 98 -10.79 23.84 4.34
C ARG A 98 -11.06 25.21 3.72
N GLU A 99 -10.27 25.65 2.74
CA GLU A 99 -10.49 26.91 2.01
C GLU A 99 -11.86 26.95 1.32
N ARG A 100 -12.28 25.84 0.70
CA ARG A 100 -13.58 25.73 0.02
C ARG A 100 -14.76 25.68 0.99
N SER A 101 -14.55 25.12 2.19
CA SER A 101 -15.53 25.20 3.28
C SER A 101 -15.65 26.64 3.78
N THR A 102 -14.54 27.33 4.04
CA THR A 102 -14.56 28.73 4.50
C THR A 102 -15.24 29.66 3.50
N GLN A 103 -15.00 29.50 2.19
CA GLN A 103 -15.70 30.28 1.15
C GLN A 103 -17.19 30.00 1.04
N ARG A 104 -17.65 28.78 1.39
CA ARG A 104 -19.09 28.47 1.41
C ARG A 104 -19.81 29.09 2.61
N PHE A 105 -19.12 29.24 3.74
CA PHE A 105 -19.68 29.92 4.92
C PHE A 105 -19.68 31.45 4.79
N SER A 106 -18.81 32.04 3.94
CA SER A 106 -18.80 33.50 3.70
C SER A 106 -19.80 33.97 2.65
N ASN A 107 -20.32 33.08 1.80
CA ASN A 107 -21.23 33.44 0.70
C ASN A 107 -22.72 33.15 1.03
N ALA A 108 -23.07 33.06 2.31
CA ALA A 108 -24.43 32.78 2.78
C ALA A 108 -25.28 34.05 3.02
N ASP A 109 -24.93 35.17 2.40
CA ASP A 109 -25.78 36.36 2.34
C ASP A 109 -26.00 36.81 0.90
N GLY A 110 -27.27 36.76 0.49
CA GLY A 110 -27.92 37.36 -0.67
C GLY A 110 -27.16 37.49 -1.98
N ASN A 111 -27.55 36.70 -3.00
CA ASN A 111 -28.00 37.33 -4.25
C ASN A 111 -28.88 36.40 -5.10
N VAL A 112 -29.95 37.00 -5.61
CA VAL A 112 -30.92 36.48 -6.56
C VAL A 112 -30.27 36.41 -7.96
N PRO A 113 -30.49 35.37 -8.79
CA PRO A 113 -30.13 35.45 -10.20
C PRO A 113 -31.33 35.99 -10.98
N ASP A 114 -31.19 37.22 -11.50
CA ASP A 114 -32.06 37.73 -12.54
C ASP A 114 -31.24 38.08 -13.81
N THR A 115 -31.87 37.74 -14.93
CA THR A 115 -31.75 38.30 -16.28
C THR A 115 -30.67 37.78 -17.25
N ASP A 116 -31.17 36.99 -18.21
CA ASP A 116 -31.03 37.01 -19.68
C ASP A 116 -29.89 37.80 -20.37
N THR A 117 -29.27 37.18 -21.39
CA THR A 117 -29.37 37.56 -22.82
C THR A 117 -28.42 36.74 -23.72
N ASP A 118 -28.92 36.47 -24.92
CA ASP A 118 -28.48 35.65 -26.05
C ASP A 118 -27.02 35.70 -26.53
N SER A 119 -26.56 34.56 -27.09
CA SER A 119 -25.89 34.49 -28.41
C SER A 119 -25.63 33.03 -28.82
N GLU A 120 -26.28 32.60 -29.92
CA GLU A 120 -26.43 31.21 -30.38
C GLU A 120 -25.25 30.60 -31.19
N GLU A 121 -24.06 31.21 -31.25
CA GLU A 121 -23.03 30.77 -32.22
C GLU A 121 -21.98 29.77 -31.72
N GLU A 122 -22.03 29.32 -30.46
CA GLU A 122 -20.98 28.44 -29.90
C GLU A 122 -21.35 26.94 -29.84
N LYS A 123 -22.46 26.51 -30.45
CA LYS A 123 -22.96 25.12 -30.38
C LYS A 123 -22.30 24.13 -31.36
N LYS A 124 -21.53 24.57 -32.37
CA LYS A 124 -20.96 23.64 -33.38
C LYS A 124 -19.51 23.21 -33.19
N ARG A 125 -18.71 23.87 -32.33
CA ARG A 125 -17.30 23.49 -32.07
C ARG A 125 -17.11 22.44 -30.95
N LYS A 126 -18.17 22.10 -30.20
CA LYS A 126 -18.11 21.19 -29.03
C LYS A 126 -18.39 19.70 -29.32
N VAL A 127 -18.65 19.31 -30.58
CA VAL A 127 -19.07 17.92 -30.90
C VAL A 127 -17.90 16.99 -31.26
N GLN A 128 -16.81 17.48 -31.85
CA GLN A 128 -15.69 16.61 -32.28
C GLN A 128 -14.60 16.36 -31.22
N LYS A 129 -14.53 17.16 -30.15
CA LYS A 129 -13.55 16.96 -29.06
C LYS A 129 -14.04 16.05 -27.92
N LYS A 130 -15.25 15.50 -28.02
CA LYS A 130 -15.91 14.69 -26.97
C LYS A 130 -15.69 13.17 -27.08
N LYS A 131 -15.01 12.64 -28.10
CA LYS A 131 -14.78 11.19 -28.24
C LYS A 131 -13.40 10.68 -27.79
N SER A 132 -12.41 11.55 -27.56
CA SER A 132 -11.06 11.14 -27.12
C SER A 132 -10.66 11.59 -25.71
N ALA A 133 -11.50 12.37 -25.01
CA ALA A 133 -11.22 12.86 -23.65
C ALA A 133 -12.02 12.13 -22.55
N ALA A 134 -12.73 11.05 -22.88
CA ALA A 134 -13.56 10.30 -21.93
C ALA A 134 -12.78 9.22 -21.12
N GLN A 135 -11.49 9.00 -21.40
CA GLN A 135 -10.68 7.95 -20.77
C GLN A 135 -9.77 8.42 -19.62
N SER A 136 -9.83 9.69 -19.20
CA SER A 136 -9.02 10.18 -18.08
C SER A 136 -9.84 10.95 -17.04
N ARG A 137 -11.06 10.48 -16.74
CA ARG A 137 -11.67 10.83 -15.45
C ARG A 137 -10.83 10.15 -14.37
N SER A 138 -10.24 10.99 -13.50
CA SER A 138 -9.53 10.60 -12.29
C SER A 138 -10.19 9.39 -11.64
N ALA A 139 -9.49 8.24 -11.66
CA ALA A 139 -9.91 7.05 -10.96
C ALA A 139 -10.19 7.45 -9.50
N THR A 140 -11.46 7.43 -9.12
CA THR A 140 -11.91 7.80 -7.78
C THR A 140 -11.95 6.51 -6.99
N ALA A 141 -11.30 6.46 -5.84
CA ALA A 141 -11.33 5.26 -5.00
C ALA A 141 -12.78 4.97 -4.57
N GLN A 142 -13.28 3.78 -4.89
CA GLN A 142 -14.62 3.34 -4.59
C GLN A 142 -14.59 2.22 -3.55
N ARG A 143 -15.65 2.10 -2.77
CA ARG A 143 -15.89 0.97 -1.86
C ARG A 143 -16.38 -0.23 -2.67
N TRP A 144 -16.07 -1.44 -2.23
CA TRP A 144 -16.62 -2.66 -2.81
C TRP A 144 -18.14 -2.69 -2.53
N PRO A 145 -19.00 -2.80 -3.55
CA PRO A 145 -20.45 -2.88 -3.34
C PRO A 145 -20.81 -4.11 -2.48
N SER A 146 -21.87 -3.99 -1.68
CA SER A 146 -22.30 -5.08 -0.79
C SER A 146 -22.79 -6.32 -1.55
N ASP A 147 -23.23 -6.15 -2.78
CA ASP A 147 -23.75 -7.15 -3.72
C ASP A 147 -22.73 -7.57 -4.78
N ALA A 148 -21.52 -6.98 -4.78
CA ALA A 148 -20.52 -7.29 -5.78
C ALA A 148 -19.83 -8.64 -5.50
N VAL A 149 -19.73 -9.44 -6.55
CA VAL A 149 -18.98 -10.70 -6.59
C VAL A 149 -17.68 -10.52 -7.37
N VAL A 150 -16.66 -11.31 -7.04
CA VAL A 150 -15.43 -11.34 -7.82
C VAL A 150 -15.73 -12.03 -9.17
N PRO A 151 -15.49 -11.39 -10.32
CA PRO A 151 -15.73 -12.01 -11.62
C PRO A 151 -14.84 -13.24 -11.85
N ASP A 152 -15.35 -14.23 -12.59
CA ASP A 152 -14.60 -15.45 -12.93
C ASP A 152 -13.28 -15.15 -13.67
N GLU A 153 -13.26 -14.11 -14.50
CA GLU A 153 -12.04 -13.64 -15.17
C GLU A 153 -10.93 -13.28 -14.17
N TRP A 154 -11.29 -12.66 -13.04
CA TRP A 154 -10.32 -12.29 -12.01
C TRP A 154 -9.82 -13.52 -11.24
N ILE A 155 -10.67 -14.54 -11.08
CA ILE A 155 -10.27 -15.81 -10.48
C ILE A 155 -9.21 -16.47 -11.36
N ALA A 156 -9.42 -16.49 -12.68
CA ALA A 156 -8.42 -16.98 -13.65
C ALA A 156 -7.12 -16.16 -13.59
N ASP A 157 -7.20 -14.84 -13.58
CA ASP A 157 -6.02 -13.98 -13.44
C ASP A 157 -5.27 -14.21 -12.11
N GLY A 158 -5.99 -14.54 -11.05
CA GLY A 158 -5.43 -14.91 -9.75
C GLY A 158 -4.67 -16.23 -9.78
N LEU A 159 -5.20 -17.23 -10.47
CA LEU A 159 -4.50 -18.51 -10.70
C LEU A 159 -3.23 -18.30 -11.50
N ASP A 160 -3.29 -17.52 -12.59
CA ASP A 160 -2.14 -17.15 -13.41
C ASP A 160 -1.09 -16.36 -12.63
N ALA A 161 -1.52 -15.45 -11.76
CA ALA A 161 -0.61 -14.71 -10.88
C ALA A 161 0.11 -15.64 -9.89
N ARG A 162 -0.57 -16.64 -9.32
CA ARG A 162 0.06 -17.64 -8.44
C ARG A 162 1.03 -18.53 -9.21
N ALA A 163 0.65 -19.00 -10.39
CA ALA A 163 1.51 -19.81 -11.26
C ALA A 163 2.81 -19.07 -11.62
N ARG A 164 2.72 -17.80 -12.02
CA ARG A 164 3.90 -16.96 -12.32
C ARG A 164 4.84 -16.74 -11.14
N ASN A 165 4.33 -16.84 -9.91
CA ASN A 165 5.12 -16.69 -8.68
C ASN A 165 5.49 -18.04 -8.04
N ALA A 166 5.33 -19.15 -8.76
CA ALA A 166 5.61 -20.51 -8.28
C ALA A 166 4.90 -20.86 -6.95
N LEU A 167 3.71 -20.30 -6.74
CA LEU A 167 2.86 -20.60 -5.58
C LEU A 167 2.01 -21.85 -5.84
N PRO A 168 1.67 -22.63 -4.79
CA PRO A 168 0.87 -23.83 -4.96
C PRO A 168 -0.50 -23.50 -5.55
N ALA A 169 -0.99 -24.41 -6.39
CA ALA A 169 -2.35 -24.36 -6.92
C ALA A 169 -3.33 -24.41 -5.73
N LEU A 170 -4.17 -23.38 -5.65
CA LEU A 170 -5.16 -23.21 -4.59
C LEU A 170 -6.50 -22.94 -5.27
N ASP A 171 -7.58 -23.54 -4.77
CA ASP A 171 -8.92 -23.17 -5.20
C ASP A 171 -9.22 -21.73 -4.73
N LEU A 172 -9.32 -20.82 -5.69
CA LEU A 172 -9.55 -19.41 -5.45
C LEU A 172 -11.04 -19.05 -5.34
N ARG A 173 -11.97 -19.98 -5.61
CA ARG A 173 -13.41 -19.72 -5.43
C ARG A 173 -13.80 -19.41 -3.98
N PRO A 174 -13.43 -20.22 -2.98
CA PRO A 174 -13.72 -19.88 -1.58
C PRO A 174 -13.00 -18.60 -1.11
N GLU A 175 -11.82 -18.31 -1.68
CA GLU A 175 -11.08 -17.08 -1.41
C GLU A 175 -11.78 -15.85 -2.03
N ALA A 176 -12.43 -16.01 -3.18
CA ALA A 176 -13.21 -14.97 -3.84
C ALA A 176 -14.44 -14.57 -3.02
N GLU A 177 -15.16 -15.55 -2.47
CA GLU A 177 -16.28 -15.29 -1.54
C GLU A 177 -15.78 -14.62 -0.26
N ALA A 178 -14.68 -15.10 0.32
CA ALA A 178 -14.08 -14.50 1.51
C ALA A 178 -13.64 -13.05 1.26
N PHE A 179 -13.06 -12.77 0.08
CA PHE A 179 -12.68 -11.44 -0.34
C PHE A 179 -13.89 -10.50 -0.47
N ALA A 180 -14.95 -10.94 -1.16
CA ALA A 180 -16.16 -10.15 -1.34
C ALA A 180 -16.81 -9.81 0.01
N ASN A 181 -16.99 -10.81 0.88
CA ASN A 181 -17.55 -10.64 2.22
C ASN A 181 -16.70 -9.71 3.11
N TYR A 182 -15.38 -9.87 3.07
CA TYR A 182 -14.46 -9.03 3.83
C TYR A 182 -14.56 -7.56 3.40
N TRP A 183 -14.51 -7.28 2.10
CA TRP A 183 -14.51 -5.90 1.61
C TRP A 183 -15.89 -5.24 1.63
N ALA A 184 -16.97 -6.01 1.49
CA ALA A 184 -18.33 -5.53 1.71
C ALA A 184 -18.54 -5.07 3.16
N SER A 185 -18.06 -5.85 4.14
CA SER A 185 -18.23 -5.57 5.57
C SER A 185 -17.22 -4.57 6.14
N LYS A 186 -16.06 -4.37 5.50
CA LYS A 186 -14.98 -3.52 6.04
C LYS A 186 -15.38 -2.05 6.11
N SER A 187 -15.40 -1.46 7.30
CA SER A 187 -15.68 -0.03 7.51
C SER A 187 -14.39 0.81 7.61
N GLY A 188 -14.52 2.14 7.55
CA GLY A 188 -13.40 3.07 7.79
C GLY A 188 -12.60 3.51 6.55
N LYS A 189 -11.53 4.27 6.81
CA LYS A 189 -10.72 4.99 5.81
C LYS A 189 -10.07 4.10 4.75
N ASP A 190 -9.82 2.83 5.08
CA ASP A 190 -9.11 1.88 4.23
C ASP A 190 -10.05 1.00 3.40
N ALA A 191 -11.37 1.20 3.49
CA ALA A 191 -12.38 0.40 2.80
C ALA A 191 -12.60 0.78 1.32
N THR A 192 -12.01 1.88 0.86
CA THR A 192 -12.04 2.29 -0.54
C THR A 192 -10.74 1.91 -1.25
N LYS A 193 -10.85 1.48 -2.51
CA LYS A 193 -9.71 1.13 -3.35
C LYS A 193 -9.87 1.75 -4.73
N LEU A 194 -8.74 2.07 -5.34
CA LEU A 194 -8.68 2.62 -6.69
C LEU A 194 -8.90 1.54 -7.75
N ASP A 195 -8.32 0.36 -7.48
CA ASP A 195 -8.31 -0.78 -8.37
C ASP A 195 -8.57 -2.04 -7.55
N TRP A 196 -9.80 -2.55 -7.68
CA TRP A 196 -10.23 -3.75 -6.99
C TRP A 196 -9.59 -5.02 -7.55
N LYS A 197 -9.26 -5.05 -8.85
CA LYS A 197 -8.60 -6.19 -9.50
C LYS A 197 -7.19 -6.38 -8.94
N ARG A 198 -6.43 -5.30 -8.80
CA ARG A 198 -5.08 -5.35 -8.17
C ARG A 198 -5.15 -5.74 -6.70
N THR A 199 -6.18 -5.28 -5.99
CA THR A 199 -6.41 -5.65 -4.59
C THR A 199 -6.70 -7.15 -4.45
N TRP A 200 -7.49 -7.71 -5.37
CA TRP A 200 -7.75 -9.14 -5.50
C TRP A 200 -6.49 -9.94 -5.84
N LEU A 201 -5.69 -9.54 -6.83
CA LEU A 201 -4.45 -10.25 -7.17
C LEU A 201 -3.47 -10.31 -5.98
N ASN A 202 -3.34 -9.22 -5.23
CA ASN A 202 -2.52 -9.22 -4.02
C ASN A 202 -3.10 -10.12 -2.91
N TRP A 203 -4.43 -10.26 -2.83
CA TRP A 203 -5.07 -11.25 -1.97
C TRP A 203 -4.67 -12.67 -2.39
N CYS A 204 -4.76 -13.00 -3.67
CA CYS A 204 -4.39 -14.31 -4.21
C CYS A 204 -2.92 -14.69 -3.94
N LEU A 205 -1.99 -13.73 -3.98
CA LEU A 205 -0.57 -14.00 -3.69
C LEU A 205 -0.32 -14.32 -2.21
N ASN A 206 -1.12 -13.75 -1.31
CA ASN A 206 -0.99 -13.95 0.14
C ASN A 206 -1.89 -15.05 0.70
N ALA A 207 -2.88 -15.52 -0.08
CA ALA A 207 -3.78 -16.58 0.33
C ALA A 207 -3.00 -17.87 0.57
N LYS A 208 -3.00 -18.36 1.81
CA LYS A 208 -2.35 -19.63 2.18
C LYS A 208 -3.28 -20.83 2.04
N GLY A 209 -4.53 -20.58 1.60
CA GLY A 209 -5.66 -21.48 1.79
C GLY A 209 -6.04 -21.55 3.26
N LYS A 210 -7.33 -21.65 3.58
CA LYS A 210 -7.69 -22.19 4.90
C LYS A 210 -7.08 -23.59 4.98
N PRO A 211 -6.39 -24.00 6.06
CA PRO A 211 -6.20 -25.41 6.31
C PRO A 211 -7.62 -25.98 6.28
N HIS A 212 -7.94 -26.79 5.27
CA HIS A 212 -9.07 -27.68 5.40
C HIS A 212 -8.74 -28.45 6.66
N GLY A 213 -9.46 -28.15 7.75
CA GLY A 213 -9.52 -29.05 8.87
C GLY A 213 -9.85 -30.37 8.22
N THR A 214 -8.89 -31.30 8.24
CA THR A 214 -9.14 -32.70 7.91
C THR A 214 -10.44 -33.02 8.61
N ALA A 215 -11.52 -33.17 7.85
CA ALA A 215 -12.78 -33.58 8.42
C ALA A 215 -12.44 -34.85 9.18
N LYS A 216 -12.55 -34.80 10.52
CA LYS A 216 -12.41 -36.03 11.29
C LYS A 216 -13.43 -36.98 10.68
N PRO A 217 -13.03 -38.19 10.25
CA PRO A 217 -13.96 -39.13 9.66
C PRO A 217 -15.15 -39.24 10.59
N THR A 218 -16.34 -39.12 10.01
CA THR A 218 -17.58 -39.16 10.78
C THR A 218 -17.64 -40.46 11.59
N GLN A 219 -18.34 -40.48 12.73
CA GLN A 219 -18.49 -41.70 13.54
C GLN A 219 -18.99 -42.91 12.71
N LEU A 220 -19.73 -42.66 11.64
CA LEU A 220 -20.19 -43.67 10.68
C LEU A 220 -19.04 -44.23 9.80
N GLU A 221 -18.05 -43.44 9.42
CA GLU A 221 -16.87 -43.89 8.67
C GLU A 221 -15.85 -44.60 9.56
N GLN A 222 -15.75 -44.22 10.84
CA GLN A 222 -14.94 -44.94 11.83
C GLN A 222 -15.49 -46.33 12.13
N LEU A 223 -16.82 -46.50 12.12
CA LEU A 223 -17.47 -47.80 12.29
C LEU A 223 -17.37 -48.70 11.05
N ALA A 224 -17.30 -48.13 9.84
CA ALA A 224 -17.15 -48.90 8.60
C ALA A 224 -15.75 -49.53 8.45
N GLY A 225 -14.71 -48.96 9.07
CA GLY A 225 -13.36 -49.52 9.11
C GLY A 225 -13.22 -50.74 10.03
N ILE A 226 -13.99 -50.78 11.13
CA ILE A 226 -13.94 -51.86 12.12
C ILE A 226 -14.63 -53.13 11.59
N ILE A 227 -15.66 -53.00 10.75
CA ILE A 227 -16.42 -54.14 10.19
C ILE A 227 -15.65 -54.86 9.05
N ARG A 228 -14.60 -54.25 8.48
CA ARG A 228 -13.80 -54.88 7.41
C ARG A 228 -12.64 -55.74 7.90
N ASP A 229 -12.19 -55.57 9.15
CA ASP A 229 -11.06 -56.33 9.71
C ASP A 229 -11.47 -57.63 10.45
N ASP A 230 -12.76 -57.92 10.59
CA ASP A 230 -13.26 -59.07 11.37
C ASP A 230 -13.81 -60.22 10.51
N ARG A 231 -13.26 -60.42 9.30
CA ARG A 231 -13.53 -61.62 8.46
C ARG A 231 -12.25 -62.40 8.15
N GLY A 232 -11.46 -62.65 9.19
CA GLY A 232 -10.22 -63.41 9.11
C GLY A 232 -10.01 -64.34 10.30
N PHE A 233 -11.05 -65.03 10.77
CA PHE A 233 -10.90 -66.18 11.65
C PHE A 233 -12.11 -67.10 11.47
N ASP A 234 -11.96 -68.15 10.66
CA ASP A 234 -12.43 -69.51 10.94
C ASP A 234 -12.09 -70.45 9.77
N ASP A 235 -11.46 -71.58 10.15
CA ASP A 235 -11.04 -72.81 9.44
C ASP A 235 -9.93 -72.78 8.37
#